data_AF-A0A6A7KDB8-F1
#
_entry.id   AF-A0A6A7KDB8-F1
#
_cell.length_a   1.000
_cell.length_b   1.000
_cell.length_c   1.000
_cell.angle_alpha   90.00
_cell.angle_beta   90.00
_cell.angle_gamma   90.00
#
_symmetry.space_group_name_H-M   'P 1'
#
loop_
_entity.id
_entity.type
_entity.pdbx_description
1 polymer ?
#
loop_
_entity_poly.entity_id
_entity_poly.type
_entity_poly.pdbx_seq_one_letter_code
_entity_poly.pdbx_strand_id
1 'polypeptide(L)'
;MIGLEYILSLYNIQHVELAEKLGIKKQNINMWIKRRQKIPKKYLPILEELFGVASTYFNRELSEIEKLEIQKEKLKKDLKPVIMKHEQQFEIGETNDIIEVPVYDKEEMNTIERDIEKAKLVSRFKEALDVVDQNPYMDTYKIIVELMEKVQHEAVLHKTVEALAHYYEVLPDWVNSEPEQEGFEVEIFEVFDDHNY
;
A
#
# COMPACT_ATOMS: atom_id res chain seq x y z
N MET A 1 11.88 5.37 12.61
CA MET A 1 11.23 5.88 13.85
C MET A 1 10.50 4.70 14.51
N ILE A 2 10.50 4.60 15.85
CA ILE A 2 9.74 3.53 16.53
C ILE A 2 8.23 3.81 16.44
N GLY A 3 7.42 2.78 16.32
CA GLY A 3 5.98 2.94 16.12
C GLY A 3 5.28 3.68 17.25
N LEU A 4 5.66 3.47 18.51
CA LEU A 4 5.10 4.25 19.62
C LEU A 4 5.33 5.76 19.46
N GLU A 5 6.51 6.17 19.02
CA GLU A 5 6.85 7.59 18.82
C GLU A 5 6.05 8.19 17.68
N TYR A 6 5.93 7.46 16.57
CA TYR A 6 5.09 7.85 15.44
C TYR A 6 3.63 8.04 15.86
N ILE A 7 3.07 7.06 16.56
CA ILE A 7 1.66 7.06 16.99
C ILE A 7 1.41 8.22 17.95
N LEU A 8 2.30 8.47 18.92
CA LEU A 8 2.18 9.61 19.82
C LEU A 8 2.16 10.94 19.06
N SER A 9 3.06 11.10 18.10
CA SER A 9 3.09 12.29 17.24
C SER A 9 1.81 12.44 16.42
N LEU A 10 1.31 11.34 15.84
CA LEU A 10 0.11 11.33 15.00
C LEU A 10 -1.15 11.72 15.79
N TYR A 11 -1.27 11.24 17.02
CA TYR A 11 -2.38 11.56 17.92
C TYR A 11 -2.15 12.86 18.71
N ASN A 12 -1.03 13.55 18.49
CA ASN A 12 -0.62 14.74 19.23
C ASN A 12 -0.62 14.54 20.77
N ILE A 13 -0.23 13.33 21.22
CA ILE A 13 -0.14 12.98 22.64
C ILE A 13 1.31 13.15 23.12
N GLN A 14 1.50 13.96 24.16
CA GLN A 14 2.82 14.13 24.75
C GLN A 14 3.21 12.93 25.64
N HIS A 15 4.52 12.69 25.79
CA HIS A 15 5.01 11.59 26.64
C HIS A 15 4.57 11.73 28.10
N VAL A 16 4.36 12.97 28.58
CA VAL A 16 3.86 13.24 29.93
C VAL A 16 2.42 12.76 30.05
N GLU A 17 1.57 13.14 29.10
CA GLU A 17 0.16 12.78 29.07
C GLU A 17 -0.02 11.26 28.99
N LEU A 18 0.73 10.55 28.13
CA LEU A 18 0.68 9.09 28.10
C LEU A 18 1.10 8.47 29.44
N ALA A 19 2.14 9.01 30.07
CA ALA A 19 2.63 8.50 31.34
C ALA A 19 1.57 8.65 32.46
N GLU A 20 0.87 9.77 32.48
CA GLU A 20 -0.26 10.03 33.40
C GLU A 20 -1.41 9.04 33.16
N LYS A 21 -1.82 8.81 31.90
CA LYS A 21 -2.86 7.83 31.54
C LYS A 21 -2.50 6.41 31.99
N LEU A 22 -1.21 6.05 31.94
CA LEU A 22 -0.71 4.73 32.33
C LEU A 22 -0.33 4.62 33.81
N GLY A 23 -0.41 5.71 34.60
CA GLY A 23 -0.02 5.73 36.01
C GLY A 23 1.46 5.47 36.25
N ILE A 24 2.34 5.89 35.33
CA ILE A 24 3.79 5.68 35.39
C ILE A 24 4.58 6.97 35.22
N LYS A 25 5.88 6.93 35.51
CA LYS A 25 6.79 8.06 35.27
C LYS A 25 7.08 8.24 33.77
N LYS A 26 7.13 9.50 33.29
CA LYS A 26 7.56 9.90 31.93
C LYS A 26 8.85 9.21 31.46
N GLN A 27 9.79 8.99 32.39
CA GLN A 27 11.05 8.30 32.12
C GLN A 27 10.83 6.90 31.51
N ASN A 28 9.79 6.16 31.92
CA ASN A 28 9.48 4.85 31.35
C ASN A 28 9.09 4.96 29.87
N ILE A 29 8.24 5.94 29.51
CA ILE A 29 7.86 6.19 28.10
C ILE A 29 9.10 6.51 27.26
N ASN A 30 9.99 7.38 27.77
CA ASN A 30 11.24 7.70 27.09
C ASN A 30 12.14 6.48 26.90
N MET A 31 12.17 5.55 27.86
CA MET A 31 12.94 4.30 27.74
C MET A 31 12.36 3.37 26.66
N TRP A 32 11.04 3.34 26.50
CA TRP A 32 10.36 2.59 25.44
C TRP A 32 10.67 3.17 24.06
N ILE A 33 10.54 4.50 23.91
CA ILE A 33 10.83 5.19 22.65
C ILE A 33 12.29 5.01 22.23
N LYS A 34 13.22 5.13 23.19
CA LYS A 34 14.66 4.91 22.95
C LYS A 34 15.05 3.43 22.83
N ARG A 35 14.09 2.50 22.84
CA ARG A 35 14.29 1.03 22.81
C ARG A 35 15.21 0.47 23.89
N ARG A 36 15.43 1.21 24.97
CA ARG A 36 16.23 0.73 26.11
C ARG A 36 15.47 -0.32 26.92
N GLN A 37 14.14 -0.29 26.86
CA GLN A 37 13.24 -1.27 27.46
C GLN A 37 12.05 -1.54 26.53
N LYS A 38 11.59 -2.79 26.47
CA LYS A 38 10.33 -3.13 25.80
C LYS A 38 9.14 -2.64 26.61
N ILE A 39 8.03 -2.35 25.93
CA ILE A 39 6.77 -2.02 26.60
C ILE A 39 6.28 -3.26 27.38
N PRO A 40 6.04 -3.16 28.69
CA PRO A 40 5.47 -4.27 29.47
C PRO A 40 4.13 -4.74 28.93
N LYS A 41 3.92 -6.07 28.87
CA LYS A 41 2.71 -6.69 28.29
C LYS A 41 1.39 -6.14 28.84
N LYS A 42 1.35 -5.78 30.13
CA LYS A 42 0.16 -5.20 30.78
C LYS A 42 -0.30 -3.86 30.19
N TYR A 43 0.58 -3.10 29.53
CA TYR A 43 0.23 -1.82 28.91
C TYR A 43 -0.15 -1.96 27.44
N LEU A 44 0.12 -3.10 26.80
CA LEU A 44 -0.19 -3.30 25.38
C LEU A 44 -1.70 -3.21 25.10
N PRO A 45 -2.60 -3.88 25.87
CA PRO A 45 -4.04 -3.76 25.62
C PRO A 45 -4.56 -2.33 25.80
N ILE A 46 -4.00 -1.59 26.77
CA ILE A 46 -4.40 -0.20 27.05
C ILE A 46 -4.00 0.70 25.87
N LEU A 47 -2.81 0.48 25.30
CA LEU A 47 -2.35 1.22 24.13
C LEU A 47 -3.15 0.85 22.88
N GLU A 48 -3.47 -0.44 22.68
CA GLU A 48 -4.32 -0.90 21.59
C GLU A 48 -5.70 -0.24 21.64
N GLU A 49 -6.33 -0.17 22.81
CA GLU A 49 -7.61 0.50 23.00
C GLU A 49 -7.52 2.02 22.78
N LEU A 50 -6.49 2.66 23.34
CA LEU A 50 -6.32 4.10 23.25
C LEU A 50 -6.17 4.56 21.79
N PHE A 51 -5.35 3.84 21.02
CA PHE A 51 -4.96 4.22 19.66
C PHE A 51 -5.71 3.46 18.56
N GLY A 52 -6.44 2.39 18.88
CA GLY A 52 -7.07 1.54 17.86
C GLY A 52 -6.06 0.86 16.94
N VAL A 53 -4.85 0.59 17.42
CA VAL A 53 -3.71 0.07 16.63
C VAL A 53 -3.15 -1.17 17.29
N ALA A 54 -2.86 -2.22 16.52
CA ALA A 54 -2.34 -3.48 17.05
C ALA A 54 -1.01 -3.32 17.80
N SER A 55 -0.83 -4.08 18.88
CA SER A 55 0.32 -3.94 19.79
C SER A 55 1.67 -4.26 19.15
N THR A 56 1.65 -5.02 18.06
CA THR A 56 2.81 -5.36 17.25
C THR A 56 3.51 -4.13 16.68
N TYR A 57 2.77 -3.03 16.47
CA TYR A 57 3.32 -1.79 15.91
C TYR A 57 4.09 -0.94 16.94
N PHE A 58 3.77 -1.00 18.23
CA PHE A 58 4.37 -0.07 19.21
C PHE A 58 5.87 -0.30 19.46
N ASN A 59 6.33 -1.56 19.39
CA ASN A 59 7.69 -1.94 19.81
C ASN A 59 8.72 -2.07 18.68
N ARG A 60 8.35 -1.76 17.43
CA ARG A 60 9.23 -1.92 16.26
C ARG A 60 9.26 -0.68 15.39
N GLU A 61 10.07 -0.72 14.35
CA GLU A 61 10.00 0.28 13.28
C GLU A 61 8.82 -0.01 12.38
N LEU A 62 8.19 1.08 11.94
CA LEU A 62 7.09 1.04 10.99
C LEU A 62 7.65 1.29 9.60
N SER A 63 7.23 0.46 8.64
CA SER A 63 7.35 0.78 7.22
C SER A 63 6.45 1.97 6.86
N GLU A 64 6.66 2.57 5.69
CA GLU A 64 5.79 3.66 5.23
C GLU A 64 4.33 3.19 5.05
N ILE A 65 4.12 1.98 4.52
CA ILE A 65 2.78 1.39 4.36
C ILE A 65 2.11 1.27 5.74
N GLU A 66 2.82 0.79 6.76
CA GLU A 66 2.27 0.62 8.11
C GLU A 66 1.93 1.95 8.78
N LYS A 67 2.71 3.00 8.51
CA LYS A 67 2.38 4.36 8.97
C LYS A 67 1.08 4.85 8.36
N LEU A 68 0.90 4.65 7.05
CA LEU A 68 -0.32 5.05 6.34
C LEU A 68 -1.54 4.26 6.84
N GLU A 69 -1.41 2.95 7.08
CA GLU A 69 -2.49 2.14 7.67
C GLU A 69 -2.89 2.64 9.07
N ILE A 70 -1.92 3.03 9.90
CA ILE A 70 -2.20 3.63 11.21
C ILE A 70 -2.89 5.00 11.08
N GLN A 71 -2.52 5.81 10.09
CA GLN A 71 -3.20 7.08 9.80
C GLN A 71 -4.64 6.86 9.36
N LYS A 72 -4.87 5.86 8.51
CA LYS A 72 -6.20 5.45 8.07
C LYS A 72 -7.09 5.05 9.25
N GLU A 73 -6.60 4.24 10.18
CA GLU A 73 -7.37 3.87 11.37
C GLU A 73 -7.72 5.08 12.26
N LYS A 74 -6.79 6.03 12.41
CA LYS A 74 -7.09 7.30 13.09
C LYS A 74 -8.18 8.09 12.35
N LEU A 75 -8.07 8.25 11.04
CA LEU A 75 -9.04 8.99 10.22
C LEU A 75 -10.43 8.35 10.29
N LYS A 76 -10.52 7.00 10.24
CA LYS A 76 -11.79 6.28 10.43
C LYS A 76 -12.43 6.60 11.77
N LYS A 77 -11.64 6.63 12.85
CA LYS A 77 -12.13 6.93 14.21
C LYS A 77 -12.60 8.38 14.34
N ASP A 78 -11.85 9.31 13.77
CA ASP A 78 -12.11 10.75 13.86
C ASP A 78 -13.29 11.18 12.98
N LEU A 79 -13.33 10.70 11.73
CA LEU A 79 -14.28 11.15 10.70
C LEU A 79 -15.54 10.28 10.62
N LYS A 80 -15.48 9.02 11.06
CA LYS A 80 -16.56 8.02 10.96
C LYS A 80 -17.18 8.01 9.54
N PRO A 81 -16.36 7.74 8.52
CA PRO A 81 -16.80 7.81 7.13
C PRO A 81 -17.87 6.77 6.83
N VAL A 82 -18.74 7.08 5.86
CA VAL A 82 -19.74 6.16 5.33
C VAL A 82 -19.29 5.70 3.94
N ILE A 83 -19.37 4.39 3.71
CA ILE A 83 -19.07 3.80 2.40
C ILE A 83 -20.23 4.16 1.46
N MET A 84 -19.90 4.83 0.36
CA MET A 84 -20.86 5.27 -0.66
C MET A 84 -21.06 4.22 -1.73
N LYS A 85 -19.96 3.59 -2.16
CA LYS A 85 -19.93 2.53 -3.16
C LYS A 85 -18.66 1.70 -3.00
N HIS A 86 -18.60 0.59 -3.74
CA HIS A 86 -17.37 -0.16 -3.95
C HIS A 86 -16.95 0.00 -5.40
N GLU A 87 -15.65 0.11 -5.63
CA GLU A 87 -15.04 0.06 -6.94
C GLU A 87 -14.23 -1.21 -7.06
N GLN A 88 -14.32 -1.86 -8.21
CA GLN A 88 -13.51 -3.03 -8.52
C GLN A 88 -12.11 -2.57 -8.93
N GLN A 89 -11.10 -3.12 -8.29
CA GLN A 89 -9.70 -2.83 -8.59
C GLN A 89 -8.92 -4.13 -8.67
N PHE A 90 -7.93 -4.18 -9.58
CA PHE A 90 -7.02 -5.30 -9.67
C PHE A 90 -5.98 -5.23 -8.54
N GLU A 91 -5.91 -6.25 -7.68
CA GLU A 91 -4.90 -6.37 -6.64
C GLU A 91 -3.83 -7.39 -7.02
N ILE A 92 -2.58 -6.94 -6.98
CA ILE A 92 -1.41 -7.80 -7.21
C ILE A 92 -1.01 -8.41 -5.85
N GLY A 93 -1.35 -9.69 -5.64
CA GLY A 93 -1.27 -10.43 -4.37
C GLY A 93 -0.39 -11.69 -4.42
N GLU A 94 -0.59 -12.62 -3.46
CA GLU A 94 -0.14 -14.02 -3.60
C GLU A 94 -0.99 -14.76 -4.65
N THR A 95 -2.22 -14.29 -4.86
CA THR A 95 -3.08 -14.60 -5.98
C THR A 95 -3.54 -13.27 -6.57
N ASN A 96 -3.41 -13.12 -7.88
CA ASN A 96 -3.90 -11.93 -8.58
C ASN A 96 -5.43 -12.03 -8.66
N ASP A 97 -6.15 -11.02 -8.17
CA ASP A 97 -7.62 -11.03 -8.12
C ASP A 97 -8.19 -9.61 -8.21
N ILE A 98 -9.50 -9.51 -8.46
CA ILE A 98 -10.26 -8.26 -8.38
C ILE A 98 -10.79 -8.11 -6.96
N ILE A 99 -10.43 -7.01 -6.31
CA ILE A 99 -10.95 -6.66 -4.98
C ILE A 99 -11.97 -5.52 -5.06
N GLU A 100 -12.89 -5.53 -4.10
CA GLU A 100 -13.81 -4.43 -3.88
C GLU A 100 -13.20 -3.41 -2.92
N VAL A 101 -12.83 -2.24 -3.44
CA VAL A 101 -12.29 -1.14 -2.65
C VAL A 101 -13.41 -0.15 -2.30
N PRO A 102 -13.61 0.15 -1.01
CA PRO A 102 -14.66 1.08 -0.59
C PRO A 102 -14.31 2.52 -0.97
N VAL A 103 -15.29 3.23 -1.53
CA VAL A 103 -15.24 4.68 -1.73
C VAL A 103 -16.08 5.35 -0.66
N TYR A 104 -15.45 6.22 0.11
CA TYR A 104 -16.06 6.89 1.26
C TYR A 104 -16.63 8.26 0.89
N ASP A 105 -17.54 8.77 1.72
CA ASP A 105 -18.05 10.14 1.65
C ASP A 105 -17.01 11.20 2.03
N LYS A 106 -15.89 10.79 2.63
CA LYS A 106 -14.78 11.65 3.05
C LYS A 106 -13.60 11.53 2.11
N GLU A 107 -13.17 12.67 1.56
CA GLU A 107 -12.05 12.70 0.62
C GLU A 107 -10.71 12.37 1.28
N GLU A 108 -10.55 12.69 2.57
CA GLU A 108 -9.37 12.32 3.34
C GLU A 108 -9.21 10.79 3.43
N MET A 109 -10.33 10.07 3.52
CA MET A 109 -10.34 8.61 3.53
C MET A 109 -10.00 8.04 2.16
N ASN A 110 -10.57 8.57 1.09
CA ASN A 110 -10.24 8.13 -0.26
C ASN A 110 -8.77 8.43 -0.60
N THR A 111 -8.25 9.56 -0.13
CA THR A 111 -6.84 9.94 -0.35
C THR A 111 -5.89 8.98 0.36
N ILE A 112 -6.13 8.66 1.63
CA ILE A 112 -5.23 7.73 2.35
C ILE A 112 -5.27 6.31 1.76
N GLU A 113 -6.43 5.85 1.27
CA GLU A 113 -6.52 4.54 0.57
C GLU A 113 -5.65 4.53 -0.70
N ARG A 114 -5.76 5.57 -1.54
CA ARG A 114 -4.92 5.72 -2.75
C ARG A 114 -3.43 5.84 -2.41
N ASP A 115 -3.08 6.53 -1.34
CA ASP A 115 -1.69 6.67 -0.89
C ASP A 115 -1.13 5.31 -0.43
N ILE A 116 -1.92 4.49 0.27
CA ILE A 116 -1.56 3.12 0.68
C ILE A 116 -1.35 2.24 -0.55
N GLU A 117 -2.29 2.27 -1.50
CA GLU A 117 -2.21 1.51 -2.75
C GLU A 117 -0.94 1.86 -3.53
N LYS A 118 -0.68 3.16 -3.73
CA LYS A 118 0.54 3.65 -4.38
C LYS A 118 1.81 3.20 -3.65
N ALA A 119 1.82 3.26 -2.32
CA ALA A 119 2.96 2.83 -1.53
C ALA A 119 3.23 1.32 -1.67
N LYS A 120 2.18 0.49 -1.69
CA LYS A 120 2.28 -0.95 -1.95
C LYS A 120 2.83 -1.23 -3.35
N LEU A 121 2.30 -0.55 -4.37
CA LEU A 121 2.77 -0.68 -5.75
C LEU A 121 4.26 -0.34 -5.89
N VAL A 122 4.70 0.77 -5.29
CA VAL A 122 6.12 1.16 -5.30
C VAL A 122 7.00 0.14 -4.57
N SER A 123 6.54 -0.44 -3.46
CA SER A 123 7.28 -1.52 -2.77
C SER A 123 7.48 -2.73 -3.68
N ARG A 124 6.39 -3.19 -4.31
CA ARG A 124 6.40 -4.30 -5.28
C ARG A 124 7.34 -4.02 -6.46
N PHE A 125 7.32 -2.82 -7.01
CA PHE A 125 8.24 -2.44 -8.10
C PHE A 125 9.70 -2.54 -7.67
N LYS A 126 10.05 -2.10 -6.46
CA LYS A 126 11.42 -2.23 -5.94
C LYS A 126 11.81 -3.69 -5.78
N GLU A 127 10.95 -4.49 -5.16
CA GLU A 127 11.16 -5.93 -4.99
C GLU A 127 11.36 -6.65 -6.33
N ALA A 128 10.59 -6.29 -7.36
CA ALA A 128 10.70 -6.86 -8.71
C ALA A 128 12.03 -6.48 -9.40
N LEU A 129 12.52 -5.26 -9.20
CA LEU A 129 13.82 -4.82 -9.75
C LEU A 129 14.99 -5.53 -9.06
N ASP A 130 14.85 -5.84 -7.77
CA ASP A 130 15.89 -6.46 -6.93
C ASP A 130 15.96 -8.01 -7.08
N VAL A 131 15.12 -8.64 -7.91
CA VAL A 131 15.13 -10.11 -8.11
C VAL A 131 16.47 -10.61 -8.67
N VAL A 132 17.17 -9.81 -9.46
CA VAL A 132 18.45 -10.16 -10.08
C VAL A 132 19.49 -9.05 -9.85
N ASP A 133 20.54 -9.35 -9.09
CA ASP A 133 21.62 -8.40 -8.73
C ASP A 133 22.26 -7.67 -9.93
N GLN A 134 22.38 -8.37 -11.07
CA GLN A 134 22.79 -7.79 -12.35
C GLN A 134 21.67 -7.97 -13.37
N ASN A 135 20.64 -7.14 -13.27
CA ASN A 135 19.51 -7.22 -14.18
C ASN A 135 19.93 -6.78 -15.60
N PRO A 136 19.93 -7.67 -16.61
CA PRO A 136 20.37 -7.31 -17.96
C PRO A 136 19.35 -6.43 -18.70
N TYR A 137 18.14 -6.26 -18.15
CA TYR A 137 17.02 -5.55 -18.76
C TYR A 137 16.81 -4.13 -18.21
N MET A 138 17.82 -3.53 -17.58
CA MET A 138 17.70 -2.18 -16.98
C MET A 138 17.27 -1.10 -17.98
N ASP A 139 17.66 -1.22 -19.25
CA ASP A 139 17.22 -0.26 -20.27
C ASP A 139 15.73 -0.40 -20.59
N THR A 140 15.17 -1.61 -20.55
CA THR A 140 13.73 -1.86 -20.66
C THR A 140 12.96 -1.17 -19.53
N TYR A 141 13.42 -1.30 -18.27
CA TYR A 141 12.75 -0.63 -17.15
C TYR A 141 12.81 0.89 -17.25
N LYS A 142 13.92 1.46 -17.75
CA LYS A 142 13.99 2.91 -18.02
C LYS A 142 12.95 3.34 -19.04
N ILE A 143 12.76 2.55 -20.11
CA ILE A 143 11.73 2.83 -21.12
C ILE A 143 10.34 2.75 -20.51
N ILE A 144 10.05 1.75 -19.67
CA ILE A 144 8.77 1.65 -18.96
C ILE A 144 8.52 2.92 -18.11
N VAL A 145 9.53 3.39 -17.37
CA VAL A 145 9.42 4.64 -16.60
C VAL A 145 9.11 5.83 -17.51
N GLU A 146 9.83 5.97 -18.63
CA GLU A 146 9.58 7.05 -19.60
C GLU A 146 8.17 7.01 -20.21
N LEU A 147 7.64 5.81 -20.47
CA LEU A 147 6.26 5.62 -20.95
C LEU A 147 5.25 6.08 -19.89
N MET A 148 5.45 5.66 -18.63
CA MET A 148 4.61 6.07 -17.50
C MET A 148 4.68 7.59 -17.23
N GLU A 149 5.80 8.25 -17.49
CA GLU A 149 5.91 9.69 -17.29
C GLU A 149 5.25 10.50 -18.41
N LYS A 150 5.48 10.10 -19.67
CA LYS A 150 5.16 10.94 -20.84
C LYS A 150 3.82 10.61 -21.48
N VAL A 151 3.41 9.34 -21.45
CA VAL A 151 2.26 8.84 -22.23
C VAL A 151 1.29 8.00 -21.39
N GLN A 152 1.29 8.15 -20.06
CA GLN A 152 0.35 7.46 -19.15
C GLN A 152 -1.14 7.64 -19.46
N HIS A 153 -1.52 8.61 -20.30
CA HIS A 153 -2.92 8.85 -20.68
C HIS A 153 -3.29 8.18 -22.01
N GLU A 154 -2.32 7.59 -22.72
CA GLU A 154 -2.54 6.97 -24.01
C GLU A 154 -3.17 5.57 -23.85
N ALA A 155 -4.33 5.36 -24.47
CA ALA A 155 -5.06 4.09 -24.38
C ALA A 155 -4.22 2.90 -24.88
N VAL A 156 -3.43 3.10 -25.95
CA VAL A 156 -2.58 2.04 -26.52
C VAL A 156 -1.56 1.50 -25.52
N LEU A 157 -1.04 2.34 -24.61
CA LEU A 157 -0.11 1.88 -23.57
C LEU A 157 -0.79 0.88 -22.64
N HIS A 158 -1.97 1.25 -22.12
CA HIS A 158 -2.75 0.39 -21.21
C HIS A 158 -3.14 -0.92 -21.87
N LYS A 159 -3.70 -0.85 -23.09
CA LYS A 159 -4.12 -2.04 -23.85
C LYS A 159 -2.95 -2.99 -24.14
N THR A 160 -1.79 -2.43 -24.47
CA THR A 160 -0.58 -3.24 -24.73
C THR A 160 -0.05 -3.89 -23.46
N VAL A 161 -0.04 -3.17 -22.34
CA VAL A 161 0.40 -3.73 -21.04
C VAL A 161 -0.54 -4.86 -20.61
N GLU A 162 -1.85 -4.67 -20.72
CA GLU A 162 -2.85 -5.68 -20.40
C GLU A 162 -2.76 -6.90 -21.33
N ALA A 163 -2.64 -6.67 -22.65
CA ALA A 163 -2.47 -7.74 -23.63
C ALA A 163 -1.21 -8.55 -23.35
N LEU A 164 -0.07 -7.91 -23.05
CA LEU A 164 1.14 -8.62 -22.63
C LEU A 164 0.91 -9.44 -21.36
N ALA A 165 0.14 -8.93 -20.41
CA ALA A 165 -0.15 -9.62 -19.17
C ALA A 165 -1.04 -10.86 -19.38
N HIS A 166 -2.05 -10.78 -20.26
CA HIS A 166 -2.86 -11.92 -20.69
C HIS A 166 -2.04 -12.93 -21.52
N TYR A 167 -1.22 -12.46 -22.45
CA TYR A 167 -0.37 -13.30 -23.30
C TYR A 167 0.58 -14.21 -22.50
N TYR A 168 1.12 -13.70 -21.39
CA TYR A 168 1.99 -14.46 -20.49
C TYR A 168 1.25 -15.15 -19.34
N GLU A 169 -0.09 -15.15 -19.35
CA GLU A 169 -0.95 -15.74 -18.31
C GLU A 169 -0.66 -15.22 -16.89
N VAL A 170 -0.17 -13.98 -16.76
CA VAL A 170 0.09 -13.33 -15.47
C VAL A 170 -1.09 -12.51 -14.97
N LEU A 171 -2.04 -12.21 -15.87
CA LEU A 171 -3.33 -11.60 -15.58
C LEU A 171 -4.43 -12.62 -15.90
N PRO A 172 -5.44 -12.83 -15.03
CA PRO A 172 -6.53 -13.74 -15.36
C PRO A 172 -7.47 -13.19 -16.43
N ASP A 173 -7.94 -14.03 -17.36
CA ASP A 173 -8.78 -13.66 -18.52
C ASP A 173 -10.06 -12.88 -18.20
N TRP A 174 -10.59 -13.00 -16.97
CA TRP A 174 -11.77 -12.26 -16.55
C TRP A 174 -11.47 -10.82 -16.10
N VAL A 175 -10.20 -10.47 -15.95
CA VAL A 175 -9.75 -9.11 -15.61
C VAL A 175 -9.55 -8.34 -16.90
N ASN A 176 -10.62 -7.72 -17.37
CA ASN A 176 -10.60 -6.94 -18.60
C ASN A 176 -10.99 -5.48 -18.32
N SER A 177 -10.13 -4.52 -18.70
CA SER A 177 -10.37 -3.10 -18.45
C SER A 177 -11.44 -2.50 -19.37
N GLU A 178 -11.57 -2.97 -20.61
CA GLU A 178 -12.49 -2.41 -21.61
C GLU A 178 -12.98 -3.50 -22.59
N PRO A 179 -14.26 -3.51 -23.01
CA PRO A 179 -14.76 -4.49 -23.99
C PRO A 179 -13.96 -4.54 -25.30
N GLU A 180 -13.36 -3.41 -25.71
CA GLU A 180 -12.51 -3.31 -26.89
C GLU A 180 -11.16 -4.03 -26.77
N GLN A 181 -10.76 -4.44 -25.56
CA GLN A 181 -9.51 -5.13 -25.30
C GLN A 181 -9.44 -6.50 -25.98
N GLU A 182 -10.53 -7.27 -25.97
CA GLU A 182 -10.55 -8.61 -26.58
C GLU A 182 -10.21 -8.55 -28.09
N GLY A 183 -10.74 -7.53 -28.79
CA GLY A 183 -10.45 -7.33 -30.20
C GLY A 183 -9.00 -6.93 -30.45
N PHE A 184 -8.45 -6.07 -29.60
CA PHE A 184 -7.04 -5.67 -29.66
C PHE A 184 -6.09 -6.84 -29.39
N GLU A 185 -6.44 -7.71 -28.44
CA GLU A 185 -5.66 -8.90 -28.09
C GLU A 185 -5.57 -9.91 -29.22
N VAL A 186 -6.68 -10.19 -29.90
CA VAL A 186 -6.68 -11.08 -31.07
C VAL A 186 -5.69 -10.60 -32.13
N GLU A 187 -5.68 -9.30 -32.43
CA GLU A 187 -4.77 -8.73 -33.43
C GLU A 187 -3.31 -8.73 -32.96
N ILE A 188 -3.05 -8.34 -31.71
CA ILE A 188 -1.68 -8.19 -31.21
C ILE A 188 -1.03 -9.53 -30.86
N PHE A 189 -1.81 -10.55 -30.49
CA PHE A 189 -1.26 -11.89 -30.20
C PHE A 189 -0.72 -12.56 -31.46
N GLU A 190 -1.35 -12.36 -32.62
CA GLU A 190 -0.79 -12.81 -33.90
C GLU A 190 0.60 -12.17 -34.13
N VAL A 191 0.74 -10.87 -33.85
CA VAL A 191 2.03 -10.17 -33.96
C VAL A 191 3.05 -10.72 -32.96
N PHE A 192 2.65 -10.96 -31.71
CA PHE A 192 3.53 -11.54 -30.69
C PHE A 192 4.00 -12.94 -31.11
N ASP A 193 3.10 -13.83 -31.49
CA ASP A 193 3.43 -15.20 -31.92
C ASP A 193 4.36 -15.22 -33.13
N ASP A 194 4.15 -14.33 -34.10
CA ASP A 194 5.01 -14.20 -35.28
C ASP A 194 6.43 -13.74 -34.95
N HIS A 195 6.65 -13.07 -33.80
CA HIS A 195 7.92 -12.43 -33.44
C HIS A 195 8.55 -12.97 -32.14
N ASN A 196 7.95 -14.00 -31.53
CA ASN A 196 8.41 -14.63 -30.29
C ASN A 196 9.39 -15.79 -30.58
N TYR A 197 10.57 -15.47 -31.14
CA TYR A 197 11.63 -16.42 -31.50
C TYR A 197 13.02 -16.08 -30.96
#